data_AF-A0A2V9GTG5-F1
#
_entry.id   AF-A0A2V9GTG5-F1
#
_cell.length_a   1.000
_cell.length_b   1.000
_cell.length_c   1.000
_cell.angle_alpha   90.00
_cell.angle_beta   90.00
_cell.angle_gamma   90.00
#
_symmetry.space_group_name_H-M   'P 1'
#
loop_
_entity.id
_entity.type
_entity.pdbx_description
1 polymer ?
#
loop_
_entity_poly.entity_id
_entity_poly.type
_entity_poly.pdbx_seq_one_letter_code
_entity_poly.pdbx_strand_id
1 'polypeptide(L)' 'SRWNLLGLLPKLAELKLFDNTAEGDPEKGQSPEPKLLLHLLHRRIVSSYDLLRMPEWAKPILQAALELQR' A
#
# COMPACT_ATOMS: atom_id res chain seq x y z
N SER A 1 -5.35 4.45 12.56
CA SER A 1 -4.95 5.00 11.25
C SER A 1 -5.52 4.20 10.06
N ARG A 2 -5.47 2.86 10.04
CA ARG A 2 -5.97 2.01 8.92
C ARG A 2 -7.43 2.27 8.52
N TRP A 3 -8.35 2.36 9.48
CA TRP A 3 -9.77 2.62 9.22
C TRP A 3 -10.02 3.97 8.55
N ASN A 4 -9.26 5.01 8.95
CA ASN A 4 -9.36 6.32 8.33
C ASN A 4 -8.94 6.27 6.86
N LEU A 5 -7.87 5.52 6.54
CA LEU A 5 -7.45 5.31 5.16
C LEU A 5 -8.55 4.66 4.32
N LEU A 6 -9.22 3.61 4.83
CA LEU A 6 -10.30 2.94 4.10
C LEU A 6 -11.44 3.90 3.74
N GLY A 7 -11.85 4.78 4.67
CA GLY A 7 -12.87 5.80 4.39
C GLY A 7 -12.43 6.90 3.42
N LEU A 8 -11.11 7.10 3.26
CA LEU A 8 -10.55 8.08 2.34
C LEU A 8 -10.33 7.50 0.94
N LEU A 9 -10.15 6.19 0.76
CA LEU A 9 -9.88 5.56 -0.54
C LEU A 9 -10.74 6.08 -1.70
N PRO A 10 -12.07 6.26 -1.57
CA PRO A 10 -12.90 6.76 -2.68
C PRO A 10 -12.64 8.23 -3.05
N LYS A 11 -11.97 8.99 -2.18
CA LYS A 11 -11.74 10.43 -2.30
C LYS A 11 -10.30 10.79 -2.67
N LEU A 12 -9.37 9.84 -2.63
CA LEU A 12 -7.97 10.08 -2.95
C LEU A 12 -7.79 10.21 -4.46
N ALA A 13 -7.07 11.25 -4.88
CA ALA A 13 -6.60 11.38 -6.26
C ALA A 13 -5.56 10.29 -6.57
N GLU A 14 -4.69 9.98 -5.61
CA GLU A 14 -3.66 8.95 -5.71
C GLU A 14 -3.36 8.34 -4.33
N LEU A 15 -3.04 7.05 -4.29
CA LEU A 15 -2.47 6.36 -3.13
C LEU A 15 -1.27 5.52 -3.58
N LYS A 16 -0.12 5.69 -2.93
CA LYS A 16 1.00 4.74 -2.99
C LYS A 16 1.18 4.14 -1.59
N LEU A 17 0.89 2.86 -1.45
CA LEU A 17 1.04 2.13 -0.20
C LEU A 17 2.38 1.39 -0.23
N PHE A 18 3.26 1.68 0.72
CA PHE A 18 4.54 1.01 0.86
C PHE A 18 4.56 0.12 2.11
N ASP A 19 5.25 -1.01 1.99
CA ASP A 19 5.78 -1.75 3.13
C ASP A 19 7.12 -1.14 3.53
N ASN A 20 7.14 -0.55 4.72
CA ASN A 20 8.32 0.08 5.32
C ASN A 20 8.83 -0.72 6.53
N THR A 21 8.51 -2.02 6.62
CA THR A 21 8.94 -2.87 7.75
C THR A 21 10.42 -3.23 7.72
N ALA A 22 11.07 -3.14 6.56
CA ALA A 22 12.51 -3.31 6.48
C ALA A 22 13.20 -2.16 7.24
N GLU A 23 14.04 -2.53 8.21
CA GLU A 23 14.88 -1.56 8.94
C GLU A 23 16.18 -1.31 8.18
N GLY A 24 16.66 -0.08 8.24
CA GLY A 24 18.02 0.28 7.81
C GLY A 24 18.98 0.28 9.00
N ASP A 25 20.27 0.30 8.71
CA ASP A 25 21.33 0.46 9.70
C ASP A 25 22.07 1.79 9.42
N PRO A 26 21.73 2.87 10.13
CA PRO A 26 22.36 4.18 9.93
C PRO A 26 23.86 4.17 10.18
N GLU A 27 24.35 3.37 11.14
CA GLU A 27 25.77 3.29 11.47
C GLU A 27 26.59 2.62 10.36
N LYS A 28 25.95 1.73 9.59
CA LYS A 28 26.53 1.10 8.40
C LYS A 28 26.17 1.80 7.09
N GLY A 29 25.48 2.95 7.14
CA GLY A 29 25.03 3.67 5.96
C GLY A 29 23.99 2.91 5.12
N GLN A 30 23.29 1.94 5.71
CA GLN A 30 22.28 1.14 5.01
C GLN A 30 20.92 1.79 5.15
N SER A 31 20.36 2.23 4.03
CA SER A 31 18.99 2.74 3.98
C SER A 31 17.99 1.57 3.93
N PRO A 32 16.82 1.68 4.58
CA PRO A 32 15.75 0.71 4.37
C PRO A 32 15.26 0.76 2.93
N GLU A 33 14.70 -0.34 2.43
CA GLU A 33 14.10 -0.43 1.09
C GLU A 33 12.57 -0.56 1.18
N PRO A 34 11.83 0.56 1.02
CA PRO A 34 10.38 0.55 0.91
C PRO A 34 9.90 -0.30 -0.27
N LYS A 35 8.96 -1.22 -0.03
CA LYS A 35 8.36 -2.03 -1.10
C LYS A 35 6.99 -1.50 -1.46
N LEU A 36 6.78 -1.09 -2.70
CA LEU A 36 5.46 -0.64 -3.17
C LEU A 36 4.48 -1.82 -3.19
N LEU A 37 3.46 -1.76 -2.34
CA LEU A 37 2.42 -2.77 -2.22
C LEU A 37 1.22 -2.53 -3.15
N LEU A 38 0.80 -1.27 -3.26
CA LEU A 38 -0.39 -0.88 -4.02
C LEU A 38 -0.22 0.54 -4.55
N HIS A 39 -0.57 0.74 -5.82
CA HIS A 39 -0.72 2.06 -6.43
C HIS A 39 -2.14 2.22 -6.97
N LEU A 40 -2.86 3.20 -6.43
CA LEU A 40 -4.16 3.64 -6.94
C LEU A 40 -4.06 5.03 -7.54
N LEU A 41 -4.70 5.24 -8.69
CA LEU A 41 -4.87 6.55 -9.32
C LEU A 41 -6.33 6.74 -9.70
N HIS A 42 -7.00 7.76 -9.16
CA HIS A 42 -8.42 8.03 -9.37
C HIS A 42 -9.29 6.77 -9.22
N ARG A 43 -9.12 6.08 -8.09
CA ARG A 43 -9.76 4.79 -7.76
C ARG A 43 -9.35 3.61 -8.61
N ARG A 44 -8.50 3.73 -9.63
CA ARG A 44 -8.03 2.60 -10.44
C ARG A 44 -6.76 1.99 -9.88
N ILE A 45 -6.68 0.67 -9.82
CA ILE A 45 -5.42 -0.03 -9.51
C ILE A 45 -4.48 0.10 -10.70
N VAL A 46 -3.39 0.83 -10.53
CA VAL A 46 -2.33 1.00 -11.53
C VAL A 46 -1.27 -0.06 -11.39
N SER A 47 -0.93 -0.44 -10.15
CA SER A 47 -0.03 -1.56 -9.86
C SER A 47 -0.38 -2.19 -8.53
N SER A 48 -0.15 -3.50 -8.42
CA SER A 48 -0.28 -4.25 -7.16
C SER A 48 0.91 -5.19 -7.00
N TYR A 49 1.37 -5.32 -5.76
CA TYR A 49 2.31 -6.36 -5.39
C TYR A 49 1.68 -7.75 -5.53
N ASP A 50 2.52 -8.79 -5.53
CA ASP A 50 2.08 -10.18 -5.61
C ASP A 50 1.03 -10.48 -4.52
N LEU A 51 -0.17 -10.88 -4.97
CA LEU A 51 -1.32 -11.17 -4.13
C LEU A 51 -1.04 -12.29 -3.12
N LEU A 52 -0.23 -13.28 -3.51
CA LEU A 52 0.14 -14.40 -2.64
C LEU A 52 1.15 -13.98 -1.57
N ARG A 53 1.85 -12.86 -1.77
CA ARG A 53 2.87 -12.32 -0.87
C ARG A 53 2.44 -11.03 -0.18
N MET A 54 1.18 -10.60 -0.36
CA MET A 54 0.66 -9.39 0.25
C MET A 54 0.67 -9.52 1.78
N PRO A 55 1.30 -8.59 2.52
CA PRO A 55 1.29 -8.62 3.99
C PRO A 55 -0.13 -8.60 4.56
N GLU A 56 -0.38 -9.36 5.63
CA GLU A 56 -1.72 -9.47 6.25
C GLU A 56 -2.34 -8.11 6.58
N TRP A 57 -1.53 -7.18 7.07
CA TRP A 57 -2.00 -5.84 7.44
C TRP A 57 -2.49 -5.03 6.23
N ALA A 58 -1.98 -5.30 5.02
CA ALA A 58 -2.27 -4.57 3.79
C ALA A 58 -3.43 -5.17 2.99
N LYS A 59 -3.71 -6.48 3.14
CA LYS A 59 -4.84 -7.17 2.50
C LYS A 59 -6.18 -6.44 2.58
N PRO A 60 -6.63 -5.93 3.74
CA PRO A 60 -7.92 -5.23 3.78
C PRO A 60 -7.93 -3.89 3.03
N ILE A 61 -6.78 -3.25 2.80
CA ILE A 61 -6.68 -2.05 1.96
C ILE A 61 -6.79 -2.45 0.49
N LEU A 62 -6.11 -3.52 0.08
CA LEU A 62 -6.25 -4.10 -1.26
C LEU A 62 -7.70 -4.53 -1.56
N GLN A 63 -8.37 -5.19 -0.60
CA GLN A 63 -9.76 -5.60 -0.75
C GLN A 63 -10.68 -4.40 -1.02
N ALA A 64 -10.56 -3.34 -0.20
CA ALA A 64 -11.35 -2.12 -0.42
C ALA A 64 -11.03 -1.44 -1.75
N ALA A 65 -9.77 -1.50 -2.20
CA ALA A 65 -9.37 -1.02 -3.51
C ALA A 65 -9.98 -1.82 -4.67
N LEU A 66 -10.09 -3.15 -4.53
CA LEU A 66 -10.77 -4.02 -5.50
C LEU A 66 -12.28 -3.75 -5.55
N GLU A 67 -12.90 -3.46 -4.42
CA GLU A 67 -14.31 -3.07 -4.35
C GLU A 67 -14.61 -1.77 -5.11
N LEU A 68 -13.65 -0.83 -5.17
CA LEU A 68 -13.75 0.39 -5.98
C LEU A 68 -13.61 0.15 -7.49
N GLN A 69 -13.21 -1.04 -7.94
CA GLN A 69 -13.15 -1.39 -9.37
C GLN A 69 -14.49 -1.90 -9.92
N ARG A 70 -15.48 -2.12 -9.05
CA ARG A 70 -16.83 -2.57 -9.42
C ARG A 70 -17.69 -1.38 -9.83
#